data_AF-A0A1Q6EN79-F1
#
_entry.id   AF-A0A1Q6EN79-F1
#
_cell.length_a   1.000
_cell.length_b   1.000
_cell.length_c   1.000
_cell.angle_alpha   90.00
_cell.angle_beta   90.00
_cell.angle_gamma   90.00
#
_symmetry.space_group_name_H-M   'P 1'
#
loop_
_entity.id
_entity.type
_entity.pdbx_description
1 polymer ?
#
loop_
_entity_poly.entity_id
_entity_poly.type
_entity_poly.pdbx_seq_one_letter_code
_entity_poly.pdbx_strand_id
1 'polypeptide(L)'
;MAKVRNLSDIQQEIAFTEFDFYQRYEESFKTSELGRIKSLLPLREMAISFGLVEEKPKSLRVKRGRKSFFTPEGKVALAFLKMYTGLSAPKLMDALNGNIHYQIFCGIRISPENQLTNYKLIDSILVELSKKLKIQEQQKVLADAWKPYMKNLDTVYTDASCYESLMRFPTDVKLLWECVDRAYKMMCGISSQLGEHRMRTKYNDIDKANLAYRKQRKHTHKQTRKMIMRLLALLGKILGEIRRQMRVHPDEELLNYKQLDMLETVTRVYRQQKNHFKSGDSRESIPNRIVSLSKPYIRPIVRGKETKIVEFGAKCNNILIDGISFIEKLSFNAFNEGTRLKHCVSLSKKLTGVDVKKIGGDQGYSGNDNRTFCKENGIETSFTQKGRTGKNEVKNATKRELARVRATAMEGSFGTQKEHYGLRKIAARIKSTEIMLIFFGIHTANVVNLARRESVQVALAA
;
A
#
# COMPACT_ATOMS: atom_id res chain seq x y z
N MET A 1 21.04 -4.13 34.46
CA MET A 1 20.33 -5.44 34.51
C MET A 1 18.84 -5.17 34.69
N ALA A 2 17.96 -5.94 34.02
CA ALA A 2 16.52 -5.80 34.19
C ALA A 2 16.10 -6.32 35.58
N LYS A 3 15.44 -5.48 36.39
CA LYS A 3 14.85 -5.90 37.68
C LYS A 3 13.50 -6.54 37.40
N VAL A 4 13.48 -7.85 37.15
CA VAL A 4 12.24 -8.62 36.99
C VAL A 4 11.73 -9.02 38.37
N ARG A 5 10.47 -8.68 38.70
CA ARG A 5 9.77 -9.10 39.92
C ARG A 5 8.60 -10.01 39.53
N ASN A 6 8.37 -11.11 40.25
CA ASN A 6 7.17 -11.92 40.00
C ASN A 6 5.95 -11.17 40.55
N LEU A 7 4.81 -11.34 39.88
CA LEU A 7 3.54 -10.79 40.35
C LEU A 7 3.13 -11.35 41.71
N SER A 8 3.51 -12.60 42.03
CA SER A 8 3.32 -13.23 43.34
C SER A 8 4.07 -12.53 44.47
N ASP A 9 5.15 -11.82 44.15
CA ASP A 9 6.07 -11.23 45.12
C ASP A 9 5.76 -9.74 45.34
N ILE A 10 4.72 -9.22 44.68
CA ILE A 10 4.28 -7.83 44.84
C ILE A 10 3.52 -7.72 46.17
N GLN A 11 4.17 -7.14 47.16
CA GLN A 11 3.50 -6.65 48.36
C GLN A 11 2.89 -5.26 48.07
N GLN A 12 1.73 -4.97 48.68
CA GLN A 12 1.14 -3.62 48.65
C GLN A 12 2.04 -2.66 49.44
N GLU A 13 3.08 -2.12 48.81
CA GLU A 13 3.80 -0.97 49.32
C GLU A 13 3.11 0.31 48.81
N ILE A 14 2.98 1.30 49.72
CA ILE A 14 2.51 2.69 49.58
C ILE A 14 1.68 2.98 48.32
N ALA A 15 0.43 3.45 48.51
CA ALA A 15 -0.49 3.84 47.45
C ALA A 15 0.15 4.78 46.42
N PHE A 16 0.69 4.22 45.33
CA PHE A 16 1.01 5.00 44.14
C PHE A 16 -0.30 5.53 43.59
N THR A 17 -0.38 6.85 43.40
CA THR A 17 -1.49 7.40 42.64
C THR A 17 -1.39 6.87 41.20
N GLU A 18 -2.51 6.65 40.52
CA GLU A 18 -2.48 6.25 39.10
C GLU A 18 -1.66 7.24 38.24
N PHE A 19 -1.61 8.51 38.67
CA PHE A 19 -0.82 9.56 38.03
C PHE A 19 0.68 9.27 38.08
N ASP A 20 1.22 8.93 39.26
CA ASP A 20 2.64 8.60 39.44
C ASP A 20 3.05 7.39 38.61
N PHE A 21 2.14 6.42 38.44
CA PHE A 21 2.37 5.25 37.61
C PHE A 21 2.49 5.61 36.12
N TYR A 22 1.53 6.35 35.56
CA TYR A 22 1.58 6.74 34.15
C TYR A 22 2.75 7.67 33.83
N GLN A 23 3.12 8.57 34.74
CA GLN A 23 4.27 9.45 34.56
C GLN A 23 5.58 8.66 34.40
N ARG A 24 5.79 7.62 35.22
CA ARG A 24 6.93 6.70 35.07
C ARG A 24 6.94 5.99 33.71
N TYR A 25 5.77 5.55 33.23
CA TYR A 25 5.67 4.96 31.90
C TYR A 25 5.97 5.98 30.80
N GLU A 26 5.56 7.24 30.96
CA GLU A 26 5.85 8.30 30.00
C GLU A 26 7.35 8.63 29.94
N GLU A 27 8.04 8.67 31.08
CA GLU A 27 9.49 8.82 31.15
C GLU A 27 10.23 7.64 30.49
N SER A 28 9.81 6.40 30.81
CA SER A 28 10.36 5.20 30.16
C SER A 28 10.06 5.17 28.65
N PHE A 29 8.90 5.68 28.25
CA PHE A 29 8.49 5.73 26.86
C PHE A 29 9.40 6.66 26.07
N LYS A 30 9.74 7.84 26.60
CA LYS A 30 10.64 8.81 25.95
C LYS A 30 12.01 8.21 25.58
N THR A 31 12.54 7.30 26.40
CA THR A 31 13.84 6.64 26.14
C THR A 31 13.73 5.40 25.24
N SER A 32 12.53 4.84 25.09
CA SER A 32 12.25 3.69 24.23
C SER A 32 12.40 4.01 22.72
N GLU A 33 12.51 2.96 21.88
CA GLU A 33 12.50 3.13 20.42
C GLU A 33 11.21 3.82 19.94
N LEU A 34 10.05 3.45 20.50
CA LEU A 34 8.76 4.07 20.14
C LEU A 34 8.66 5.54 20.55
N GLY A 35 9.29 5.93 21.66
CA GLY A 35 9.40 7.33 22.07
C GLY A 35 10.18 8.17 21.07
N ARG A 36 11.35 7.69 20.67
CA ARG A 36 12.19 8.31 19.62
C ARG A 36 11.49 8.36 18.27
N ILE A 37 10.77 7.30 17.91
CA ILE A 37 9.95 7.32 16.69
C ILE A 37 8.89 8.41 16.80
N LYS A 38 8.17 8.50 17.93
CA LYS A 38 7.10 9.49 18.10
C LYS A 38 7.64 10.93 18.08
N SER A 39 8.80 11.21 18.68
CA SER A 39 9.39 12.55 18.69
C SER A 39 9.79 13.03 17.29
N LEU A 40 10.09 12.11 16.38
CA LEU A 40 10.42 12.41 14.98
C LEU A 40 9.19 12.54 14.07
N LEU A 41 7.97 12.32 14.58
CA LEU A 41 6.74 12.43 13.80
C LEU A 41 6.06 13.80 14.04
N PRO A 42 5.88 14.63 13.00
CA PRO A 42 5.11 15.87 13.06
C PRO A 42 3.60 15.56 13.06
N LEU A 43 3.11 14.86 14.08
CA LEU A 43 1.75 14.31 14.12
C LEU A 43 0.67 15.39 14.03
N ARG A 44 0.93 16.57 14.60
CA ARG A 44 0.01 17.70 14.58
C ARG A 44 -0.12 18.28 13.17
N GLU A 45 1.00 18.56 12.54
CA GLU A 45 1.08 19.10 11.18
C GLU A 45 0.49 18.13 10.17
N MET A 46 0.75 16.83 10.35
CA MET A 46 0.11 15.78 9.54
C MET A 46 -1.41 15.78 9.74
N ALA A 47 -1.90 15.86 10.98
CA ALA A 47 -3.33 15.90 11.27
C ALA A 47 -4.03 17.14 10.66
N ILE A 48 -3.34 18.29 10.65
CA ILE A 48 -3.80 19.51 9.95
C ILE A 48 -3.82 19.27 8.44
N SER A 49 -2.75 18.72 7.85
CA SER A 49 -2.70 18.42 6.41
C SER A 49 -3.73 17.36 5.97
N PHE A 50 -4.08 16.41 6.84
CA PHE A 50 -5.19 15.49 6.62
C PHE A 50 -6.57 16.16 6.77
N GLY A 51 -6.65 17.42 7.18
CA GLY A 51 -7.91 18.11 7.44
C GLY A 51 -8.71 17.45 8.58
N LEU A 52 -8.02 16.97 9.62
CA LEU A 52 -8.63 16.45 10.84
C LEU A 52 -8.78 17.56 11.90
N VAL A 53 -7.92 18.58 11.83
CA VAL A 53 -7.85 19.72 12.74
C VAL A 53 -7.74 21.01 11.92
N GLU A 54 -8.39 22.07 12.39
CA GLU A 54 -8.20 23.42 11.86
C GLU A 54 -6.90 24.02 12.43
N GLU A 55 -6.09 24.62 11.56
CA GLU A 55 -4.80 25.25 11.93
C GLU A 55 -4.98 26.38 12.96
N LYS A 56 -6.06 27.15 12.83
CA LYS A 56 -6.51 28.15 13.81
C LYS A 56 -8.01 27.95 14.02
N PRO A 57 -8.48 27.55 15.21
CA PRO A 57 -9.91 27.37 15.46
C PRO A 57 -10.62 28.72 15.30
N LYS A 58 -11.50 28.85 14.30
CA LYS A 58 -12.20 30.12 14.02
C LYS A 58 -13.21 30.51 15.11
N SER A 59 -13.50 29.61 16.05
CA SER A 59 -14.26 29.85 17.27
C SER A 59 -14.06 28.69 18.26
N LEU A 60 -14.20 28.95 19.56
CA LEU A 60 -14.37 27.93 20.62
C LEU A 60 -15.74 27.21 20.52
N ARG A 61 -16.19 26.88 19.30
CA ARG A 61 -17.39 26.05 19.14
C ARG A 61 -17.08 24.65 19.63
N VAL A 62 -17.55 24.34 20.83
CA VAL A 62 -17.54 22.99 21.37
C VAL A 62 -18.28 22.10 20.37
N LYS A 63 -17.55 21.18 19.70
CA LYS A 63 -18.15 20.20 18.80
C LYS A 63 -19.18 19.40 19.60
N ARG A 64 -20.48 19.61 19.32
CA ARG A 64 -21.58 18.86 19.91
C ARG A 64 -21.61 17.47 19.26
N GLY A 65 -21.48 16.41 20.07
CA GLY A 65 -21.49 15.02 19.61
C GLY A 65 -20.66 14.10 20.51
N ARG A 66 -20.73 12.79 20.25
CA ARG A 66 -19.92 11.80 20.97
C ARG A 66 -18.43 12.08 20.75
N LYS A 67 -17.66 12.20 21.82
CA LYS A 67 -16.21 12.37 21.74
C LYS A 67 -15.59 11.14 21.05
N SER A 68 -14.73 11.40 20.06
CA SER A 68 -13.92 10.35 19.42
C SER A 68 -12.95 9.76 20.44
N PHE A 69 -12.74 8.44 20.41
CA PHE A 69 -11.75 7.76 21.26
C PHE A 69 -10.32 8.23 20.98
N PHE A 70 -10.01 8.51 19.70
CA PHE A 70 -8.70 8.98 19.28
C PHE A 70 -8.76 10.47 18.97
N THR A 71 -7.75 11.21 19.43
CA THR A 71 -7.45 12.56 18.95
C THR A 71 -7.02 12.50 17.47
N PRO A 72 -7.08 13.61 16.75
CA PRO A 72 -6.60 13.68 15.36
C PRO A 72 -5.15 13.22 15.18
N GLU A 73 -4.25 13.62 16.09
CA GLU A 73 -2.85 13.19 16.14
C GLU A 73 -2.77 11.70 16.46
N GLY A 74 -3.59 11.23 17.40
CA GLY A 74 -3.69 9.82 17.77
C GLY A 74 -4.15 8.92 16.62
N LYS A 75 -5.03 9.42 15.74
CA LYS A 75 -5.42 8.71 14.51
C LYS A 75 -4.24 8.53 13.56
N VAL A 76 -3.43 9.57 13.36
CA VAL A 76 -2.23 9.49 12.51
C VAL A 76 -1.18 8.58 13.14
N ALA A 77 -0.93 8.72 14.45
CA ALA A 77 -0.04 7.84 15.20
C ALA A 77 -0.48 6.37 15.09
N LEU A 78 -1.77 6.08 15.23
CA LEU A 78 -2.31 4.73 15.08
C LEU A 78 -1.97 4.10 13.72
N ALA A 79 -1.95 4.90 12.63
CA ALA A 79 -1.55 4.41 11.31
C ALA A 79 -0.06 4.04 11.23
N PHE A 80 0.83 4.83 11.84
CA PHE A 80 2.25 4.46 11.98
C PHE A 80 2.43 3.21 12.85
N LEU A 81 1.75 3.14 14.00
CA LEU A 81 1.81 1.99 14.91
C LEU A 81 1.31 0.70 14.22
N LYS A 82 0.27 0.81 13.39
CA LYS A 82 -0.24 -0.30 12.58
C LYS A 82 0.80 -0.85 11.61
N MET A 83 1.66 0.00 11.06
CA MET A 83 2.73 -0.41 10.14
C MET A 83 3.97 -0.90 10.89
N TYR A 84 4.30 -0.28 12.03
CA TYR A 84 5.42 -0.68 12.89
C TYR A 84 5.22 -2.08 13.47
N THR A 85 4.01 -2.38 13.96
CA THR A 85 3.70 -3.67 14.59
C THR A 85 3.39 -4.80 13.61
N GLY A 86 2.96 -4.48 12.38
CA GLY A 86 2.50 -5.46 11.41
C GLY A 86 1.21 -6.21 11.79
N LEU A 87 0.58 -5.91 12.93
CA LEU A 87 -0.57 -6.65 13.47
C LEU A 87 -1.87 -6.41 12.69
N SER A 88 -2.79 -7.38 12.66
CA SER A 88 -4.15 -7.14 12.15
C SER A 88 -4.93 -6.16 13.05
N ALA A 89 -6.01 -5.56 12.56
CA ALA A 89 -6.81 -4.64 13.39
C ALA A 89 -7.29 -5.27 14.72
N PRO A 90 -7.80 -6.51 14.76
CA PRO A 90 -8.12 -7.18 16.03
C PRO A 90 -6.90 -7.30 16.96
N LYS A 91 -5.77 -7.82 16.46
CA LYS A 91 -4.57 -7.99 17.27
C LYS A 91 -3.97 -6.66 17.74
N LEU A 92 -4.08 -5.61 16.94
CA LEU A 92 -3.63 -4.26 17.31
C LEU A 92 -4.52 -3.67 18.40
N MET A 93 -5.84 -3.93 18.37
CA MET A 93 -6.74 -3.54 19.44
C MET A 93 -6.39 -4.26 20.76
N ASP A 94 -6.18 -5.57 20.70
CA ASP A 94 -5.77 -6.35 21.87
C ASP A 94 -4.43 -5.82 22.43
N ALA A 95 -3.48 -5.51 21.55
CA ALA A 95 -2.21 -4.91 21.94
C ALA A 95 -2.37 -3.49 22.51
N LEU A 96 -3.30 -2.68 22.02
CA LEU A 96 -3.60 -1.36 22.61
C LEU A 96 -4.20 -1.49 24.01
N ASN A 97 -5.08 -2.47 24.23
CA ASN A 97 -5.64 -2.74 25.56
C ASN A 97 -4.55 -3.11 26.58
N GLY A 98 -3.53 -3.89 26.17
CA GLY A 98 -2.49 -4.39 27.07
C GLY A 98 -1.19 -3.57 27.14
N ASN A 99 -0.85 -2.78 26.12
CA ASN A 99 0.47 -2.12 26.02
C ASN A 99 0.37 -0.61 26.25
N ILE A 100 0.82 -0.15 27.43
CA ILE A 100 0.81 1.25 27.82
C ILE A 100 1.66 2.12 26.89
N HIS A 101 2.80 1.64 26.37
CA HIS A 101 3.60 2.40 25.40
C HIS A 101 2.85 2.62 24.09
N TYR A 102 2.00 1.69 23.67
CA TYR A 102 1.16 1.88 22.48
C TYR A 102 0.05 2.89 22.73
N GLN A 103 -0.54 2.87 23.93
CA GLN A 103 -1.52 3.87 24.36
C GLN A 103 -0.91 5.27 24.39
N ILE A 104 0.27 5.43 25.02
CA ILE A 104 1.04 6.69 25.03
C ILE A 104 1.40 7.10 23.60
N PHE A 105 1.84 6.17 22.75
CA PHE A 105 2.17 6.45 21.35
C PHE A 105 0.99 7.10 20.62
N CYS A 106 -0.21 6.52 20.77
CA CYS A 106 -1.45 7.01 20.19
C CYS A 106 -2.12 8.17 20.97
N GLY A 107 -1.58 8.58 22.11
CA GLY A 107 -2.16 9.65 22.94
C GLY A 107 -3.54 9.29 23.49
N ILE A 108 -3.77 8.02 23.80
CA ILE A 108 -4.99 7.52 24.42
C ILE A 108 -4.69 6.87 25.76
N ARG A 109 -5.71 6.69 26.59
CA ARG A 109 -5.66 5.89 27.82
C ARG A 109 -6.88 4.97 27.83
N ILE A 110 -6.64 3.67 28.01
CA ILE A 110 -7.69 2.65 28.06
C ILE A 110 -7.69 2.09 29.48
N SER A 111 -8.83 2.15 30.16
CA SER A 111 -8.95 1.57 31.50
C SER A 111 -9.04 0.04 31.40
N PRO A 112 -8.40 -0.71 32.32
CA PRO A 112 -8.48 -2.18 32.34
C PRO A 112 -9.91 -2.71 32.45
N GLU A 113 -10.80 -1.96 33.11
CA GLU A 113 -12.21 -2.30 33.32
C GLU A 113 -13.06 -2.04 32.05
N ASN A 114 -12.62 -1.12 31.18
CA ASN A 114 -13.37 -0.66 30.00
C ASN A 114 -12.51 -0.75 28.72
N GLN A 115 -12.15 -1.97 28.37
CA GLN A 115 -11.32 -2.25 27.19
C GLN A 115 -12.04 -1.97 25.87
N LEU A 116 -11.25 -1.69 24.83
CA LEU A 116 -11.78 -1.63 23.46
C LEU A 116 -12.17 -3.03 23.00
N THR A 117 -13.42 -3.19 22.57
CA THR A 117 -13.96 -4.47 22.08
C THR A 117 -14.22 -4.49 20.57
N ASN A 118 -14.28 -3.33 19.93
CA ASN A 118 -14.64 -3.19 18.52
C ASN A 118 -13.45 -2.76 17.65
N TYR A 119 -12.78 -3.74 17.03
CA TYR A 119 -11.63 -3.49 16.15
C TYR A 119 -12.00 -2.68 14.89
N LYS A 120 -13.28 -2.62 14.50
CA LYS A 120 -13.72 -1.81 13.35
C LYS A 120 -13.46 -0.32 13.57
N LEU A 121 -13.26 0.12 14.82
CA LEU A 121 -12.79 1.46 15.13
C LEU A 121 -11.47 1.75 14.42
N ILE A 122 -10.49 0.85 14.51
CA ILE A 122 -9.19 0.99 13.86
C ILE A 122 -9.37 0.99 12.34
N ASP A 123 -10.13 0.04 11.79
CA ASP A 123 -10.41 0.00 10.35
C ASP A 123 -11.08 1.29 9.85
N SER A 124 -12.02 1.85 10.62
CA SER A 124 -12.70 3.09 10.26
C SER A 124 -11.78 4.30 10.20
N ILE A 125 -10.82 4.39 11.14
CA ILE A 125 -9.79 5.44 11.16
C ILE A 125 -8.88 5.32 9.94
N LEU A 126 -8.41 4.10 9.65
CA LEU A 126 -7.59 3.84 8.46
C LEU A 126 -8.35 4.16 7.17
N VAL A 127 -9.65 3.83 7.08
CA VAL A 127 -10.47 4.20 5.93
C VAL A 127 -10.63 5.72 5.82
N GLU A 128 -10.89 6.43 6.92
CA GLU A 128 -10.97 7.88 6.96
C GLU A 128 -9.69 8.54 6.44
N LEU A 129 -8.53 8.15 6.99
CA LEU A 129 -7.22 8.64 6.55
C LEU A 129 -6.98 8.33 5.06
N SER A 130 -7.35 7.12 4.61
CA SER A 130 -7.13 6.72 3.22
C SER A 130 -7.88 7.60 2.21
N LYS A 131 -9.06 8.12 2.58
CA LYS A 131 -9.87 9.00 1.72
C LYS A 131 -9.30 10.41 1.65
N LYS A 132 -8.59 10.84 2.70
CA LYS A 132 -8.01 12.19 2.82
C LYS A 132 -6.54 12.26 2.43
N LEU A 133 -5.86 11.13 2.25
CA LEU A 133 -4.43 11.08 1.97
C LEU A 133 -4.08 11.75 0.63
N LYS A 134 -3.27 12.80 0.73
CA LYS A 134 -2.55 13.41 -0.38
C LYS A 134 -1.06 13.20 -0.17
N ILE A 135 -0.48 12.26 -0.93
CA ILE A 135 0.91 11.82 -0.74
C ILE A 135 1.88 13.00 -0.75
N GLN A 136 1.79 13.89 -1.74
CA GLN A 136 2.77 14.98 -1.91
C GLN A 136 2.72 16.02 -0.78
N GLU A 137 1.55 16.30 -0.21
CA GLU A 137 1.41 17.22 0.92
C GLU A 137 1.98 16.59 2.20
N GLN A 138 1.63 15.33 2.48
CA GLN A 138 2.10 14.63 3.66
C GLN A 138 3.61 14.35 3.64
N GLN A 139 4.18 14.04 2.46
CA GLN A 139 5.63 13.89 2.31
C GLN A 139 6.38 15.18 2.56
N LYS A 140 5.80 16.33 2.19
CA LYS A 140 6.40 17.62 2.48
C LYS A 140 6.49 17.85 3.99
N VAL A 141 5.38 17.63 4.71
CA VAL A 141 5.35 17.74 6.17
C VAL A 141 6.41 16.85 6.84
N LEU A 142 6.54 15.60 6.37
CA LEU A 142 7.56 14.68 6.88
C LEU A 142 8.99 15.11 6.52
N ALA A 143 9.21 15.57 5.28
CA ALA A 143 10.52 16.03 4.83
C ALA A 143 10.98 17.27 5.60
N ASP A 144 10.08 18.24 5.84
CA ASP A 144 10.38 19.45 6.61
C ASP A 144 10.82 19.09 8.04
N ALA A 145 10.15 18.11 8.67
CA ALA A 145 10.51 17.63 10.02
C ALA A 145 11.81 16.81 10.05
N TRP A 146 12.12 16.06 8.99
CA TRP A 146 13.27 15.14 8.95
C TRP A 146 14.54 15.75 8.37
N LYS A 147 14.44 16.86 7.63
CA LYS A 147 15.57 17.56 7.02
C LYS A 147 16.74 17.83 7.99
N PRO A 148 16.53 18.22 9.27
CA PRO A 148 17.63 18.42 10.22
C PRO A 148 18.46 17.16 10.51
N TYR A 149 17.88 15.98 10.31
CA TYR A 149 18.51 14.68 10.58
C TYR A 149 19.16 14.06 9.34
N MET A 150 19.13 14.76 8.20
CA MET A 150 19.65 14.31 6.92
C MET A 150 20.87 15.12 6.51
N LYS A 151 21.91 14.46 5.99
CA LYS A 151 23.18 15.11 5.63
C LYS A 151 23.33 15.28 4.11
N ASN A 152 23.23 14.19 3.35
CA ASN A 152 23.51 14.19 1.91
C ASN A 152 22.25 14.50 1.08
N LEU A 153 21.83 15.76 1.08
CA LEU A 153 20.59 16.21 0.42
C LEU A 153 20.72 16.43 -1.10
N ASP A 154 21.94 16.54 -1.61
CA ASP A 154 22.26 16.80 -3.02
C ASP A 154 22.38 15.52 -3.86
N THR A 155 22.38 14.35 -3.20
CA THR A 155 22.55 13.04 -3.82
C THR A 155 21.26 12.24 -3.73
N VAL A 156 20.73 11.86 -4.89
CA VAL A 156 19.42 11.20 -5.02
C VAL A 156 19.57 9.85 -5.71
N TYR A 157 18.95 8.82 -5.17
CA TYR A 157 18.79 7.54 -5.87
C TYR A 157 17.34 7.34 -6.28
N THR A 158 17.08 6.76 -7.46
CA THR A 158 15.72 6.49 -7.93
C THR A 158 15.62 5.10 -8.52
N ASP A 159 14.54 4.43 -8.19
CA ASP A 159 14.20 3.10 -8.71
C ASP A 159 12.70 2.83 -8.47
N ALA A 160 12.13 1.91 -9.23
CA ALA A 160 10.74 1.53 -9.10
C ALA A 160 10.56 0.06 -8.68
N SER A 161 9.77 -0.11 -7.63
CA SER A 161 9.38 -1.40 -7.09
C SER A 161 7.88 -1.64 -7.30
N CYS A 162 7.47 -2.90 -7.38
CA CYS A 162 6.07 -3.27 -7.21
C CYS A 162 5.85 -3.69 -5.76
N TYR A 163 4.86 -3.09 -5.10
CA TYR A 163 4.32 -3.58 -3.84
C TYR A 163 3.15 -4.52 -4.16
N GLU A 164 3.37 -5.82 -3.98
CA GLU A 164 2.40 -6.84 -4.37
C GLU A 164 1.12 -6.71 -3.52
N SER A 165 -0.02 -6.83 -4.17
CA SER A 165 -1.30 -6.92 -3.50
C SER A 165 -1.55 -8.37 -3.07
N LEU A 166 -2.12 -8.57 -1.88
CA LEU A 166 -2.61 -9.89 -1.49
C LEU A 166 -3.80 -10.24 -2.37
N MET A 167 -3.57 -11.15 -3.31
CA MET A 167 -4.59 -11.75 -4.17
C MET A 167 -4.12 -13.13 -4.62
N ARG A 168 -5.06 -13.98 -5.02
CA ARG A 168 -4.71 -15.24 -5.67
C ARG A 168 -4.03 -14.95 -7.02
N PHE A 169 -3.12 -15.83 -7.43
CA PHE A 169 -2.54 -15.74 -8.76
C PHE A 169 -3.65 -15.77 -9.84
N PRO A 170 -3.72 -14.76 -10.72
CA PRO A 170 -4.82 -14.62 -11.66
C PRO A 170 -4.61 -15.52 -12.89
N THR A 171 -5.61 -16.36 -13.18
CA THR A 171 -5.71 -17.10 -14.45
C THR A 171 -7.12 -16.88 -15.00
N ASP A 172 -7.26 -16.94 -16.32
CA ASP A 172 -8.55 -16.64 -16.98
C ASP A 172 -9.65 -17.59 -16.54
N VAL A 173 -9.36 -18.90 -16.43
CA VAL A 173 -10.32 -19.90 -15.92
C VAL A 173 -10.80 -19.52 -14.51
N LYS A 174 -9.88 -19.22 -13.60
CA LYS A 174 -10.25 -18.91 -12.22
C LYS A 174 -11.03 -17.60 -12.13
N LEU A 175 -10.64 -16.58 -12.91
CA LEU A 175 -11.34 -15.28 -12.97
C LEU A 175 -12.76 -15.44 -13.53
N LEU A 176 -12.90 -16.15 -14.65
CA LEU A 176 -14.21 -16.42 -15.27
C LEU A 176 -15.11 -17.26 -14.37
N TRP A 177 -14.55 -18.25 -13.65
CA TRP A 177 -15.32 -19.00 -12.66
C TRP A 177 -15.84 -18.09 -11.54
N GLU A 178 -15.00 -17.20 -11.01
CA GLU A 178 -15.42 -16.24 -9.98
C GLU A 178 -16.54 -15.31 -10.49
N CYS A 179 -16.46 -14.89 -11.76
CA CYS A 179 -17.53 -14.14 -12.43
C CYS A 179 -18.83 -14.93 -12.50
N VAL A 180 -18.76 -16.19 -12.96
CA VAL A 180 -19.92 -17.09 -13.08
C VAL A 180 -20.57 -17.31 -11.73
N ASP A 181 -19.79 -17.63 -10.69
CA ASP A 181 -20.32 -17.91 -9.35
C ASP A 181 -21.05 -16.69 -8.76
N ARG A 182 -20.45 -15.50 -8.85
CA ARG A 182 -21.09 -14.27 -8.35
C ARG A 182 -22.32 -13.88 -9.15
N ALA A 183 -22.24 -13.91 -10.48
CA ALA A 183 -23.37 -13.56 -11.34
C ALA A 183 -24.53 -14.56 -11.18
N TYR A 184 -24.24 -15.85 -11.05
CA TYR A 184 -25.25 -16.88 -10.82
C TYR A 184 -26.02 -16.64 -9.52
N LYS A 185 -25.30 -16.36 -8.42
CA LYS A 185 -25.92 -16.02 -7.13
C LYS A 185 -26.80 -14.77 -7.21
N MET A 186 -26.36 -13.74 -7.94
CA MET A 186 -27.18 -12.54 -8.19
C MET A 186 -28.45 -12.88 -8.95
N MET A 187 -28.35 -13.61 -10.08
CA MET A 187 -29.50 -14.05 -10.87
C MET A 187 -30.49 -14.88 -10.04
N CYS A 188 -30.00 -15.80 -9.21
CA CYS A 188 -30.86 -16.56 -8.30
C CYS A 188 -31.53 -15.69 -7.24
N GLY A 189 -30.82 -14.71 -6.68
CA GLY A 189 -31.38 -13.74 -5.73
C GLY A 189 -32.51 -12.93 -6.37
N ILE A 190 -32.27 -12.37 -7.57
CA ILE A 190 -33.28 -11.63 -8.34
C ILE A 190 -34.51 -12.49 -8.61
N SER A 191 -34.32 -13.72 -9.10
CA SER A 191 -35.45 -14.62 -9.41
C SER A 191 -36.26 -14.95 -8.15
N SER A 192 -35.59 -15.08 -6.99
CA SER A 192 -36.26 -15.35 -5.71
C SER A 192 -37.05 -14.13 -5.22
N GLN A 193 -36.50 -12.93 -5.38
CA GLN A 193 -37.17 -11.66 -5.05
C GLN A 193 -38.43 -11.45 -5.90
N LEU A 194 -38.34 -11.74 -7.21
CA LEU A 194 -39.45 -11.61 -8.15
C LEU A 194 -40.47 -12.76 -8.11
N GLY A 195 -40.20 -13.84 -7.37
CA GLY A 195 -41.00 -15.06 -7.44
C GLY A 195 -40.97 -15.78 -8.81
N GLU A 196 -40.00 -15.45 -9.67
CA GLU A 196 -39.86 -16.04 -11.01
C GLU A 196 -39.17 -17.41 -10.95
N HIS A 197 -39.61 -18.33 -11.82
CA HIS A 197 -38.89 -19.60 -11.98
C HIS A 197 -37.48 -19.36 -12.53
N ARG A 198 -36.48 -19.87 -11.81
CA ARG A 198 -35.06 -19.72 -12.18
C ARG A 198 -34.78 -20.26 -13.58
N MET A 199 -34.06 -19.48 -14.39
CA MET A 199 -33.62 -19.93 -15.71
C MET A 199 -32.76 -21.20 -15.61
N ARG A 200 -33.07 -22.21 -16.45
CA ARG A 200 -32.28 -23.44 -16.55
C ARG A 200 -30.88 -23.14 -17.09
N THR A 201 -29.85 -23.50 -16.32
CA THR A 201 -28.44 -23.32 -16.69
C THR A 201 -27.64 -24.61 -16.52
N LYS A 202 -26.45 -24.67 -17.12
CA LYS A 202 -25.47 -25.76 -16.90
C LYS A 202 -24.52 -25.45 -15.73
N TYR A 203 -24.95 -24.64 -14.75
CA TYR A 203 -24.09 -24.21 -13.65
C TYR A 203 -23.51 -25.40 -12.88
N ASN A 204 -24.35 -26.34 -12.41
CA ASN A 204 -23.90 -27.50 -11.64
C ASN A 204 -22.96 -28.43 -12.42
N ASP A 205 -23.19 -28.60 -13.73
CA ASP A 205 -22.31 -29.37 -14.62
C ASP A 205 -20.93 -28.71 -14.76
N ILE A 206 -20.91 -27.38 -14.98
CA ILE A 206 -19.67 -26.62 -15.12
C ILE A 206 -18.93 -26.51 -13.78
N ASP A 207 -19.64 -26.41 -12.64
CA ASP A 207 -19.06 -26.42 -11.30
C ASP A 207 -18.29 -27.72 -11.04
N LYS A 208 -18.93 -28.87 -11.27
CA LYS A 208 -18.29 -30.20 -11.17
C LYS A 208 -17.06 -30.29 -12.07
N ALA A 209 -17.17 -29.84 -13.32
CA ALA A 209 -16.06 -29.86 -14.26
C ALA A 209 -14.92 -28.90 -13.85
N ASN A 210 -15.23 -27.74 -13.29
CA ASN A 210 -14.25 -26.78 -12.78
C ASN A 210 -13.54 -27.31 -11.52
N LEU A 211 -14.27 -27.99 -10.63
CA LEU A 211 -13.67 -28.67 -9.49
C LEU A 211 -12.69 -29.76 -9.93
N ALA A 212 -13.08 -30.60 -10.91
CA ALA A 212 -12.20 -31.60 -11.49
C ALA A 212 -10.96 -30.97 -12.15
N TYR A 213 -11.15 -29.88 -12.91
CA TYR A 213 -10.05 -29.11 -13.49
C TYR A 213 -9.09 -28.58 -12.41
N ARG A 214 -9.61 -27.94 -11.35
CA ARG A 214 -8.80 -27.38 -10.24
C ARG A 214 -7.99 -28.41 -9.47
N LYS A 215 -8.48 -29.66 -9.38
CA LYS A 215 -7.78 -30.76 -8.68
C LYS A 215 -6.59 -31.32 -9.47
N GLN A 216 -6.49 -31.04 -10.78
CA GLN A 216 -5.38 -31.51 -11.59
C GLN A 216 -4.10 -30.72 -11.32
N ARG A 217 -2.95 -31.41 -11.27
CA ARG A 217 -1.65 -30.78 -11.03
C ARG A 217 -1.12 -29.98 -12.23
N LYS A 218 -1.42 -30.44 -13.45
CA LYS A 218 -1.03 -29.80 -14.71
C LYS A 218 -2.25 -29.72 -15.63
N HIS A 219 -2.35 -28.66 -16.41
CA HIS A 219 -3.42 -28.47 -17.39
C HIS A 219 -2.84 -28.34 -18.78
N THR A 220 -3.43 -29.02 -19.75
CA THR A 220 -3.08 -28.84 -21.15
C THR A 220 -3.75 -27.58 -21.72
N HIS A 221 -3.19 -27.05 -22.80
CA HIS A 221 -3.77 -25.91 -23.51
C HIS A 221 -5.21 -26.21 -23.99
N LYS A 222 -5.45 -27.42 -24.53
CA LYS A 222 -6.77 -27.87 -24.99
C LYS A 222 -7.80 -27.90 -23.86
N GLN A 223 -7.44 -28.46 -22.70
CA GLN A 223 -8.32 -28.50 -21.52
C GLN A 223 -8.66 -27.08 -21.03
N THR A 224 -7.67 -26.20 -20.94
CA THR A 224 -7.84 -24.81 -20.53
C THR A 224 -8.76 -24.05 -21.49
N ARG A 225 -8.53 -24.16 -22.80
CA ARG A 225 -9.38 -23.54 -23.83
C ARG A 225 -10.82 -24.04 -23.76
N LYS A 226 -11.04 -25.36 -23.60
CA LYS A 226 -12.37 -25.95 -23.41
C LYS A 226 -13.08 -25.39 -22.18
N MET A 227 -12.37 -25.24 -21.07
CA MET A 227 -12.93 -24.68 -19.83
C MET A 227 -13.33 -23.22 -19.99
N ILE A 228 -12.45 -22.39 -20.56
CA ILE A 228 -12.73 -20.96 -20.85
C ILE A 228 -13.98 -20.84 -21.73
N MET A 229 -14.09 -21.63 -22.79
CA MET A 229 -15.26 -21.64 -23.68
C MET A 229 -16.56 -21.92 -22.92
N ARG A 230 -16.59 -22.97 -22.09
CA ARG A 230 -17.77 -23.33 -21.27
C ARG A 230 -18.14 -22.22 -20.30
N LEU A 231 -17.16 -21.62 -19.63
CA LEU A 231 -17.36 -20.52 -18.69
C LEU A 231 -17.89 -19.27 -19.38
N LEU A 232 -17.35 -18.89 -20.54
CA LEU A 232 -17.83 -17.75 -21.34
C LEU A 232 -19.27 -17.97 -21.80
N ALA A 233 -19.62 -19.17 -22.28
CA ALA A 233 -20.98 -19.48 -22.70
C ALA A 233 -21.97 -19.36 -21.53
N LEU A 234 -21.64 -19.95 -20.37
CA LEU A 234 -22.49 -19.89 -19.18
C LEU A 234 -22.62 -18.45 -18.65
N LEU A 235 -21.51 -17.72 -18.53
CA LEU A 235 -21.50 -16.34 -18.06
C LEU A 235 -22.33 -15.43 -18.99
N GLY A 236 -22.18 -15.60 -20.30
CA GLY A 236 -22.97 -14.86 -21.28
C GLY A 236 -24.47 -15.10 -21.12
N LYS A 237 -24.89 -16.35 -20.88
CA LYS A 237 -26.28 -16.71 -20.62
C LYS A 237 -26.81 -16.04 -19.35
N ILE A 238 -26.08 -16.15 -18.24
CA ILE A 238 -26.47 -15.56 -16.94
C ILE A 238 -26.58 -14.03 -17.03
N LEU A 239 -25.58 -13.37 -17.65
CA LEU A 239 -25.61 -11.92 -17.82
C LEU A 239 -26.76 -11.47 -18.72
N GLY A 240 -27.13 -12.27 -19.72
CA GLY A 240 -28.30 -12.03 -20.56
C GLY A 240 -29.60 -12.03 -19.74
N GLU A 241 -29.74 -13.01 -18.85
CA GLU A 241 -30.92 -13.15 -18.00
C GLU A 241 -31.04 -12.04 -16.96
N ILE A 242 -29.96 -11.71 -16.24
CA ILE A 242 -29.96 -10.59 -15.29
C ILE A 242 -30.41 -9.30 -15.99
N ARG A 243 -29.88 -9.03 -17.20
CA ARG A 243 -30.29 -7.86 -17.98
C ARG A 243 -31.73 -7.93 -18.48
N ARG A 244 -32.27 -9.12 -18.74
CA ARG A 244 -33.69 -9.29 -19.08
C ARG A 244 -34.54 -8.91 -17.88
N GLN A 245 -34.26 -9.47 -16.70
CA GLN A 245 -34.98 -9.20 -15.45
C GLN A 245 -34.95 -7.72 -15.09
N MET A 246 -33.78 -7.09 -15.14
CA MET A 246 -33.63 -5.64 -14.90
C MET A 246 -34.37 -4.74 -15.92
N ARG A 247 -34.62 -5.22 -17.15
CA ARG A 247 -35.38 -4.45 -18.16
C ARG A 247 -36.88 -4.62 -18.03
N VAL A 248 -37.33 -5.81 -17.63
CA VAL A 248 -38.75 -6.11 -17.44
C VAL A 248 -39.28 -5.45 -16.16
N HIS A 249 -38.43 -5.35 -15.14
CA HIS A 249 -38.77 -4.78 -13.83
C HIS A 249 -37.86 -3.59 -13.50
N PRO A 250 -37.98 -2.46 -14.22
CA PRO A 250 -37.08 -1.31 -14.05
C PRO A 250 -37.28 -0.57 -12.72
N ASP A 251 -38.49 -0.63 -12.17
CA ASP A 251 -38.85 0.08 -10.93
C ASP A 251 -38.51 -0.72 -9.67
N GLU A 252 -38.11 -1.99 -9.82
CA GLU A 252 -37.66 -2.81 -8.70
C GLU A 252 -36.17 -2.60 -8.40
N GLU A 253 -35.86 -2.33 -7.13
CA GLU A 253 -34.47 -2.32 -6.63
C GLU A 253 -33.91 -3.75 -6.50
N LEU A 254 -33.76 -4.43 -7.64
CA LEU A 254 -33.32 -5.84 -7.71
C LEU A 254 -31.88 -6.06 -7.23
N LEU A 255 -31.03 -5.03 -7.31
CA LEU A 255 -29.62 -5.09 -6.95
C LEU A 255 -29.21 -3.83 -6.21
N ASN A 256 -28.48 -3.99 -5.11
CA ASN A 256 -27.87 -2.85 -4.42
C ASN A 256 -26.67 -2.31 -5.20
N TYR A 257 -26.23 -1.09 -4.85
CA TYR A 257 -25.09 -0.41 -5.48
C TYR A 257 -23.83 -1.28 -5.62
N LYS A 258 -23.49 -2.10 -4.60
CA LYS A 258 -22.30 -2.97 -4.64
C LYS A 258 -22.47 -4.12 -5.64
N GLN A 259 -23.67 -4.66 -5.77
CA GLN A 259 -23.97 -5.69 -6.74
C GLN A 259 -23.96 -5.14 -8.17
N LEU A 260 -24.45 -3.91 -8.37
CA LEU A 260 -24.39 -3.21 -9.66
C LEU A 260 -22.94 -2.96 -10.11
N ASP A 261 -22.08 -2.41 -9.23
CA ASP A 261 -20.64 -2.21 -9.50
C ASP A 261 -19.92 -3.55 -9.82
N MET A 262 -20.24 -4.60 -9.07
CA MET A 262 -19.73 -5.94 -9.34
C MET A 262 -20.21 -6.48 -10.69
N LEU A 263 -21.48 -6.30 -11.04
CA LEU A 263 -22.06 -6.75 -12.31
C LEU A 263 -21.44 -6.02 -13.50
N GLU A 264 -21.16 -4.72 -13.36
CA GLU A 264 -20.43 -3.93 -14.35
C GLU A 264 -19.01 -4.48 -14.54
N THR A 265 -18.30 -4.72 -13.44
CA THR A 265 -16.95 -5.32 -13.47
C THR A 265 -16.96 -6.69 -14.14
N VAL A 266 -17.90 -7.56 -13.79
CA VAL A 266 -18.07 -8.89 -14.40
C VAL A 266 -18.39 -8.77 -15.89
N THR A 267 -19.23 -7.82 -16.29
CA THR A 267 -19.55 -7.55 -17.70
C THR A 267 -18.31 -7.13 -18.49
N ARG A 268 -17.45 -6.28 -17.91
CA ARG A 268 -16.17 -5.87 -18.52
C ARG A 268 -15.22 -7.04 -18.68
N VAL A 269 -15.07 -7.88 -17.64
CA VAL A 269 -14.26 -9.12 -17.71
C VAL A 269 -14.78 -10.04 -18.81
N TYR A 270 -16.11 -10.25 -18.89
CA TYR A 270 -16.72 -11.08 -19.94
C TYR A 270 -16.36 -10.57 -21.34
N ARG A 271 -16.46 -9.26 -21.59
CA ARG A 271 -16.09 -8.65 -22.88
C ARG A 271 -14.61 -8.84 -23.20
N GLN A 272 -13.71 -8.54 -22.25
CA GLN A 272 -12.26 -8.70 -22.42
C GLN A 272 -11.90 -10.16 -22.78
N GLN A 273 -12.42 -11.11 -22.01
CA GLN A 273 -12.11 -12.53 -22.18
C GLN A 273 -12.76 -13.14 -23.43
N LYS A 274 -13.98 -12.70 -23.80
CA LYS A 274 -14.64 -13.14 -25.03
C LYS A 274 -13.89 -12.68 -26.27
N ASN A 275 -13.44 -11.42 -26.30
CA ASN A 275 -12.69 -10.88 -27.43
C ASN A 275 -11.33 -11.57 -27.57
N HIS A 276 -10.60 -11.73 -26.47
CA HIS A 276 -9.32 -12.44 -26.48
C HIS A 276 -9.47 -13.93 -26.88
N PHE A 277 -10.51 -14.61 -26.40
CA PHE A 277 -10.78 -15.99 -26.78
C PHE A 277 -11.09 -16.14 -28.29
N LYS A 278 -11.80 -15.17 -28.87
CA LYS A 278 -12.12 -15.12 -30.31
C LYS A 278 -10.89 -14.85 -31.18
N SER A 279 -10.06 -13.89 -30.77
CA SER A 279 -8.80 -13.57 -31.44
C SER A 279 -7.90 -14.80 -31.57
N GLY A 280 -7.80 -15.59 -30.49
CA GLY A 280 -7.00 -16.81 -30.48
C GLY A 280 -5.49 -16.57 -30.37
N ASP A 281 -5.03 -15.32 -30.47
CA ASP A 281 -3.65 -14.94 -30.24
C ASP A 281 -3.37 -14.77 -28.73
N SER A 282 -2.56 -15.68 -28.19
CA SER A 282 -2.12 -15.63 -26.79
C SER A 282 -1.20 -14.45 -26.45
N ARG A 283 -0.59 -13.80 -27.45
CA ARG A 283 0.33 -12.66 -27.27
C ARG A 283 -0.37 -11.31 -27.33
N GLU A 284 -1.63 -11.28 -27.76
CA GLU A 284 -2.42 -10.07 -27.84
C GLU A 284 -2.57 -9.45 -26.44
N SER A 285 -2.15 -8.19 -26.31
CA SER A 285 -2.32 -7.44 -25.08
C SER A 285 -3.77 -7.03 -24.88
N ILE A 286 -4.31 -7.25 -23.68
CA ILE A 286 -5.66 -6.80 -23.31
C ILE A 286 -5.53 -5.43 -22.62
N PRO A 287 -6.00 -4.33 -23.23
CA PRO A 287 -5.96 -3.02 -22.59
C PRO A 287 -6.79 -3.02 -21.31
N ASN A 288 -6.25 -2.43 -20.23
CA ASN A 288 -6.89 -2.35 -18.93
C ASN A 288 -7.37 -3.71 -18.39
N ARG A 289 -6.60 -4.79 -18.63
CA ARG A 289 -6.94 -6.15 -18.22
C ARG A 289 -7.31 -6.22 -16.73
N ILE A 290 -8.53 -6.67 -16.45
CA ILE A 290 -8.97 -6.97 -15.09
C ILE A 290 -8.48 -8.37 -14.72
N VAL A 291 -7.81 -8.48 -13.58
CA VAL A 291 -7.22 -9.74 -13.09
C VAL A 291 -7.88 -10.26 -11.80
N SER A 292 -8.69 -9.43 -11.15
CA SER A 292 -9.38 -9.74 -9.91
C SER A 292 -10.71 -8.99 -9.83
N LEU A 293 -11.78 -9.66 -9.40
CA LEU A 293 -13.07 -9.02 -9.12
C LEU A 293 -13.06 -8.25 -7.80
N SER A 294 -12.32 -8.72 -6.79
CA SER A 294 -12.20 -8.01 -5.51
C SER A 294 -11.32 -6.77 -5.59
N LYS A 295 -10.37 -6.74 -6.54
CA LYS A 295 -9.44 -5.62 -6.76
C LYS A 295 -9.37 -5.26 -8.24
N PRO A 296 -10.45 -4.73 -8.83
CA PRO A 296 -10.55 -4.49 -10.27
C PRO A 296 -9.67 -3.34 -10.78
N TYR A 297 -8.98 -2.62 -9.89
CA TYR A 297 -8.04 -1.56 -10.21
C TYR A 297 -6.59 -2.04 -10.43
N ILE A 298 -6.26 -3.29 -10.08
CA ILE A 298 -4.92 -3.86 -10.27
C ILE A 298 -4.73 -4.25 -11.73
N ARG A 299 -3.57 -3.94 -12.30
CA ARG A 299 -3.15 -4.41 -13.61
C ARG A 299 -1.92 -5.33 -13.50
N PRO A 300 -1.73 -6.24 -14.48
CA PRO A 300 -0.44 -6.93 -14.63
C PRO A 300 0.68 -5.91 -14.84
N ILE A 301 1.78 -6.04 -14.10
CA ILE A 301 3.01 -5.27 -14.31
C ILE A 301 4.09 -6.23 -14.78
N VAL A 302 4.45 -6.14 -16.06
CA VAL A 302 5.52 -6.96 -16.64
C VAL A 302 6.86 -6.45 -16.12
N ARG A 303 7.67 -7.36 -15.56
CA ARG A 303 9.05 -7.12 -15.12
C ARG A 303 9.98 -8.01 -15.92
N GLY A 304 11.17 -7.52 -16.23
CA GLY A 304 12.24 -8.32 -16.86
C GLY A 304 12.98 -9.24 -15.88
N LYS A 305 12.32 -9.71 -14.81
CA LYS A 305 12.94 -10.59 -13.81
C LYS A 305 12.78 -12.05 -14.21
N GLU A 306 13.82 -12.84 -14.02
CA GLU A 306 13.87 -14.26 -14.37
C GLU A 306 12.80 -15.11 -13.65
N THR A 307 12.64 -14.93 -12.33
CA THR A 307 11.74 -15.76 -11.50
C THR A 307 10.28 -15.31 -11.51
N LYS A 308 10.03 -14.00 -11.69
CA LYS A 308 8.69 -13.40 -11.68
C LYS A 308 8.54 -12.41 -12.82
N ILE A 309 8.04 -12.90 -13.95
CA ILE A 309 7.82 -12.12 -15.18
C ILE A 309 6.73 -11.07 -14.98
N VAL A 310 5.72 -11.33 -14.14
CA VAL A 310 4.59 -10.42 -13.91
C VAL A 310 4.30 -10.31 -12.42
N GLU A 311 4.25 -9.08 -11.92
CA GLU A 311 3.85 -8.73 -10.56
C GLU A 311 2.45 -8.10 -10.57
N PHE A 312 1.69 -8.27 -9.48
CA PHE A 312 0.33 -7.74 -9.35
C PHE A 312 0.24 -6.85 -8.12
N GLY A 313 0.16 -5.54 -8.32
CA GLY A 313 0.08 -4.59 -7.23
C GLY A 313 0.29 -3.15 -7.66
N ALA A 314 0.76 -2.32 -6.74
CA ALA A 314 1.08 -0.93 -7.03
C ALA A 314 2.54 -0.81 -7.47
N LYS A 315 2.77 -0.31 -8.69
CA LYS A 315 4.08 0.14 -9.14
C LYS A 315 4.37 1.49 -8.49
N CYS A 316 5.50 1.58 -7.81
CA CYS A 316 5.90 2.76 -7.06
C CYS A 316 7.32 3.16 -7.45
N ASN A 317 7.46 4.33 -8.04
CA ASN A 317 8.76 4.96 -8.27
C ASN A 317 9.13 5.75 -7.01
N ASN A 318 10.23 5.37 -6.38
CA ASN A 318 10.72 6.00 -5.17
C ASN A 318 12.02 6.74 -5.46
N ILE A 319 12.20 7.86 -4.77
CA ILE A 319 13.49 8.49 -4.59
C ILE A 319 14.01 8.17 -3.19
N LEU A 320 15.33 8.14 -3.05
CA LEU A 320 16.03 7.93 -1.79
C LEU A 320 17.04 9.06 -1.63
N ILE A 321 16.90 9.81 -0.54
CA ILE A 321 17.76 10.94 -0.19
C ILE A 321 18.33 10.63 1.19
N ASP A 322 19.65 10.55 1.30
CA ASP A 322 20.34 10.20 2.55
C ASP A 322 19.80 8.93 3.26
N GLY A 323 19.30 7.95 2.49
CA GLY A 323 18.70 6.72 3.02
C GLY A 323 17.24 6.83 3.49
N ILE A 324 16.57 7.97 3.24
CA ILE A 324 15.14 8.20 3.50
C ILE A 324 14.38 8.16 2.18
N SER A 325 13.33 7.32 2.11
CA SER A 325 12.61 7.05 0.87
C SER A 325 11.35 7.88 0.73
N PHE A 326 11.16 8.52 -0.43
CA PHE A 326 9.96 9.26 -0.78
C PHE A 326 9.35 8.71 -2.07
N ILE A 327 8.02 8.77 -2.16
CA ILE A 327 7.21 8.33 -3.30
C ILE A 327 7.14 9.46 -4.33
N GLU A 328 7.69 9.22 -5.50
CA GLU A 328 7.54 10.11 -6.66
C GLU A 328 6.22 9.83 -7.38
N LYS A 329 5.98 8.57 -7.73
CA LYS A 329 4.76 8.15 -8.42
C LYS A 329 4.32 6.79 -7.96
N LEU A 330 3.04 6.68 -7.62
CA LEU A 330 2.39 5.42 -7.28
C LEU A 330 1.21 5.19 -8.24
N SER A 331 1.18 4.02 -8.88
CA SER A 331 0.16 3.66 -9.83
C SER A 331 -0.07 2.15 -9.87
N PHE A 332 -1.33 1.74 -9.98
CA PHE A 332 -1.69 0.32 -10.24
C PHE A 332 -1.62 -0.05 -11.72
N ASN A 333 -1.44 0.95 -12.60
CA ASN A 333 -1.09 0.75 -13.99
C ASN A 333 0.43 0.77 -14.14
N ALA A 334 0.95 -0.02 -15.08
CA ALA A 334 2.33 0.09 -15.51
C ALA A 334 2.62 1.50 -16.07
N PHE A 335 3.82 2.01 -15.82
CA PHE A 335 4.33 3.25 -16.40
C PHE A 335 5.81 3.09 -16.76
N ASN A 336 6.26 3.88 -17.73
CA ASN A 336 7.67 3.98 -18.07
C ASN A 336 8.40 4.78 -16.98
N GLU A 337 9.41 4.16 -16.38
CA GLU A 337 10.22 4.74 -15.31
C GLU A 337 11.18 5.79 -15.86
N GLY A 338 11.73 5.57 -17.05
CA GLY A 338 12.75 6.44 -17.64
C GLY A 338 12.27 7.88 -17.84
N THR A 339 10.98 8.10 -18.12
CA THR A 339 10.44 9.47 -18.28
C THR A 339 10.23 10.20 -16.96
N ARG A 340 10.50 9.57 -15.81
CA ARG A 340 10.26 10.13 -14.48
C ARG A 340 11.47 10.84 -13.87
N LEU A 341 12.67 10.75 -14.46
CA LEU A 341 13.89 11.31 -13.85
C LEU A 341 13.76 12.80 -13.51
N LYS A 342 13.19 13.60 -14.43
CA LYS A 342 12.95 15.04 -14.23
C LYS A 342 12.02 15.31 -13.05
N HIS A 343 10.98 14.47 -12.90
CA HIS A 343 10.06 14.55 -11.77
C HIS A 343 10.73 14.15 -10.45
N CYS A 344 11.64 13.16 -10.46
CA CYS A 344 12.44 12.79 -9.29
C CYS A 344 13.31 13.97 -8.81
N VAL A 345 13.98 14.66 -9.73
CA VAL A 345 14.81 15.84 -9.41
C VAL A 345 13.96 16.99 -8.88
N SER A 346 12.84 17.29 -9.54
CA SER A 346 11.89 18.31 -9.10
C SER A 346 11.32 18.01 -7.71
N LEU A 347 10.94 16.75 -7.44
CA LEU A 347 10.44 16.34 -6.15
C LEU A 347 11.52 16.47 -5.07
N SER A 348 12.74 16.01 -5.33
CA SER A 348 13.85 16.16 -4.39
C SER A 348 14.06 17.62 -4.00
N LYS A 349 14.16 18.51 -4.99
CA LYS A 349 14.30 19.95 -4.76
C LYS A 349 13.12 20.53 -3.97
N LYS A 350 11.90 20.07 -4.23
CA LYS A 350 10.70 20.50 -3.48
C LYS A 350 10.71 20.05 -2.02
N LEU A 351 11.24 18.86 -1.73
CA LEU A 351 11.28 18.29 -0.37
C LEU A 351 12.47 18.84 0.44
N THR A 352 13.63 19.03 -0.17
CA THR A 352 14.85 19.42 0.54
C THR A 352 15.17 20.90 0.43
N GLY A 353 14.68 21.58 -0.61
CA GLY A 353 15.10 22.94 -0.98
C GLY A 353 16.52 23.00 -1.55
N VAL A 354 17.17 21.86 -1.81
CA VAL A 354 18.56 21.76 -2.30
C VAL A 354 18.57 21.24 -3.72
N ASP A 355 19.41 21.83 -4.56
CA ASP A 355 19.63 21.36 -5.93
C ASP A 355 20.36 20.01 -5.96
N VAL A 356 19.87 19.11 -6.82
CA VAL A 356 20.45 17.77 -6.98
C VAL A 356 21.75 17.89 -7.77
N LYS A 357 22.87 17.48 -7.17
CA LYS A 357 24.18 17.43 -7.83
C LYS A 357 24.50 16.04 -8.36
N LYS A 358 24.00 14.99 -7.71
CA LYS A 358 24.27 13.59 -8.07
C LYS A 358 22.97 12.79 -8.13
N ILE A 359 22.80 11.99 -9.17
CA ILE A 359 21.64 11.10 -9.31
C ILE A 359 22.04 9.69 -9.75
N GLY A 360 21.65 8.69 -8.98
CA GLY A 360 21.79 7.28 -9.35
C GLY A 360 20.46 6.67 -9.72
N GLY A 361 20.30 6.25 -10.98
CA GLY A 361 19.13 5.53 -11.47
C GLY A 361 19.51 4.18 -12.10
N ASP A 362 18.52 3.32 -12.27
CA ASP A 362 18.66 2.10 -13.08
C ASP A 362 18.91 2.45 -14.57
N GLN A 363 19.37 1.47 -15.36
CA GLN A 363 19.66 1.65 -16.79
C GLN A 363 18.43 2.12 -17.59
N GLY A 364 17.21 1.79 -17.14
CA GLY A 364 15.97 2.30 -17.72
C GLY A 364 15.84 3.83 -17.73
N TYR A 365 16.57 4.54 -16.88
CA TYR A 365 16.62 6.01 -16.84
C TYR A 365 17.66 6.62 -17.77
N SER A 366 18.47 5.82 -18.46
CA SER A 366 19.62 6.28 -19.24
C SER A 366 19.31 6.78 -20.66
N GLY A 367 18.05 7.21 -20.90
CA GLY A 367 17.59 7.78 -22.18
C GLY A 367 18.30 9.10 -22.55
N ASN A 368 18.27 9.47 -23.83
CA ASN A 368 18.97 10.67 -24.34
C ASN A 368 18.46 11.95 -23.66
N ASP A 369 17.14 12.13 -23.56
CA ASP A 369 16.52 13.31 -22.94
C ASP A 369 16.98 13.52 -21.49
N ASN A 370 17.15 12.42 -20.75
CA ASN A 370 17.63 12.45 -19.38
C ASN A 370 19.11 12.81 -19.30
N ARG A 371 19.94 12.30 -20.23
CA ARG A 371 21.36 12.65 -20.29
C ARG A 371 21.56 14.12 -20.62
N THR A 372 20.81 14.64 -21.59
CA THR A 372 20.82 16.06 -21.96
C THR A 372 20.40 16.91 -20.77
N PHE A 373 19.26 16.58 -20.15
CA PHE A 373 18.78 17.28 -18.95
C PHE A 373 19.81 17.30 -17.81
N CYS A 374 20.41 16.15 -17.48
CA CYS A 374 21.43 16.09 -16.44
C CYS A 374 22.68 16.88 -16.81
N LYS A 375 23.12 16.87 -18.08
CA LYS A 375 24.27 17.66 -18.54
C LYS A 375 24.01 19.16 -18.44
N GLU A 376 22.83 19.61 -18.86
CA GLU A 376 22.41 21.03 -18.80
C GLU A 376 22.32 21.54 -17.37
N ASN A 377 21.89 20.70 -16.43
CA ASN A 377 21.75 21.05 -15.01
C ASN A 377 23.00 20.72 -14.18
N GLY A 378 24.11 20.32 -14.81
CA GLY A 378 25.36 19.99 -14.11
C GLY A 378 25.29 18.79 -13.16
N ILE A 379 24.34 17.87 -13.38
CA ILE A 379 24.07 16.72 -12.52
C ILE A 379 24.95 15.53 -12.94
N GLU A 380 25.74 15.02 -12.00
CA GLU A 380 26.48 13.77 -12.19
C GLU A 380 25.55 12.58 -12.08
N THR A 381 25.62 11.65 -13.04
CA THR A 381 24.68 10.52 -13.14
C THR A 381 25.40 9.18 -13.06
N SER A 382 24.73 8.12 -12.60
CA SER A 382 25.25 6.74 -12.67
C SER A 382 25.29 6.15 -14.09
N PHE A 383 24.81 6.87 -15.11
CA PHE A 383 24.59 6.32 -16.44
C PHE A 383 25.90 6.09 -17.21
N THR A 384 26.05 4.88 -17.77
CA THR A 384 27.16 4.53 -18.66
C THR A 384 27.15 5.43 -19.89
N GLN A 385 28.31 5.93 -20.32
CA GLN A 385 28.39 6.81 -21.50
C GLN A 385 28.12 6.01 -22.78
N LYS A 386 27.46 6.64 -23.77
CA LYS A 386 27.34 6.04 -25.11
C LYS A 386 28.66 6.27 -25.87
N GLY A 387 29.19 5.22 -26.49
CA GLY A 387 30.45 5.27 -27.26
C GLY A 387 31.71 4.99 -26.43
N ARG A 388 32.87 5.14 -27.07
CA ARG A 388 34.19 4.83 -26.49
C ARG A 388 34.42 5.71 -25.24
N THR A 389 34.65 5.08 -24.10
CA THR A 389 34.85 5.79 -22.83
C THR A 389 36.17 6.55 -22.88
N GLY A 390 36.14 7.87 -22.70
CA GLY A 390 37.37 8.65 -22.54
C GLY A 390 38.12 8.26 -21.26
N LYS A 391 39.44 8.50 -21.23
CA LYS A 391 40.36 8.16 -20.12
C LYS A 391 40.15 8.98 -18.82
N ASN A 392 38.94 9.40 -18.49
CA ASN A 392 38.69 10.18 -17.26
C ASN A 392 38.24 9.25 -16.13
N GLU A 393 39.22 8.61 -15.48
CA GLU A 393 39.01 7.55 -14.48
C GLU A 393 38.20 7.99 -13.27
N VAL A 394 38.40 9.22 -12.78
CA VAL A 394 37.70 9.76 -11.61
C VAL A 394 36.19 9.84 -11.84
N LYS A 395 35.76 10.38 -12.99
CA LYS A 395 34.33 10.42 -13.36
C LYS A 395 33.74 9.01 -13.50
N ASN A 396 34.51 8.07 -14.05
CA ASN A 396 34.07 6.68 -14.18
C ASN A 396 33.95 5.99 -12.81
N ALA A 397 34.85 6.30 -11.86
CA ALA A 397 34.77 5.80 -10.50
C ALA A 397 33.51 6.31 -9.78
N THR A 398 33.23 7.63 -9.84
CA THR A 398 32.01 8.20 -9.25
C THR A 398 30.74 7.58 -9.81
N LYS A 399 30.68 7.32 -11.13
CA LYS A 399 29.55 6.64 -11.77
C LYS A 399 29.33 5.23 -11.24
N ARG A 400 30.42 4.46 -11.14
CA ARG A 400 30.39 3.08 -10.62
C ARG A 400 29.94 3.08 -9.17
N GLU A 401 30.44 4.01 -8.37
CA GLU A 401 30.06 4.13 -6.96
C GLU A 401 28.59 4.51 -6.81
N LEU A 402 28.08 5.50 -7.57
CA LEU A 402 26.67 5.84 -7.57
C LEU A 402 25.78 4.65 -7.98
N ALA A 403 26.20 3.86 -8.97
CA ALA A 403 25.46 2.67 -9.41
C ALA A 403 25.44 1.57 -8.33
N ARG A 404 26.57 1.37 -7.63
CA ARG A 404 26.76 0.40 -6.54
C ARG A 404 25.96 0.77 -5.29
N VAL A 405 26.09 2.02 -4.83
CA VAL A 405 25.34 2.54 -3.68
C VAL A 405 23.86 2.51 -3.96
N ARG A 406 23.42 2.94 -5.17
CA ARG A 406 22.03 2.82 -5.58
C ARG A 406 21.53 1.37 -5.48
N ALA A 407 22.30 0.39 -5.97
CA ALA A 407 21.90 -1.02 -5.91
C ALA A 407 21.62 -1.44 -4.48
N THR A 408 22.60 -1.23 -3.62
CA THR A 408 22.61 -1.71 -2.24
C THR A 408 21.58 -0.97 -1.39
N ALA A 409 21.54 0.36 -1.49
CA ALA A 409 20.68 1.20 -0.66
C ALA A 409 19.20 1.10 -1.06
N MET A 410 18.89 1.09 -2.36
CA MET A 410 17.50 0.95 -2.82
C MET A 410 16.98 -0.46 -2.56
N GLU A 411 17.76 -1.50 -2.84
CA GLU A 411 17.36 -2.88 -2.57
C GLU A 411 17.17 -3.12 -1.07
N GLY A 412 18.09 -2.64 -0.23
CA GLY A 412 17.96 -2.70 1.22
C GLY A 412 16.72 -1.95 1.73
N SER A 413 16.45 -0.75 1.20
CA SER A 413 15.27 0.04 1.56
C SER A 413 13.97 -0.67 1.18
N PHE A 414 13.84 -1.14 -0.07
CA PHE A 414 12.67 -1.90 -0.53
C PHE A 414 12.51 -3.22 0.21
N GLY A 415 13.61 -3.94 0.50
CA GLY A 415 13.61 -5.18 1.27
C GLY A 415 13.07 -4.95 2.67
N THR A 416 13.58 -3.94 3.36
CA THR A 416 13.15 -3.58 4.72
C THR A 416 11.66 -3.21 4.74
N GLN A 417 11.23 -2.36 3.80
CA GLN A 417 9.83 -1.95 3.64
C GLN A 417 8.89 -3.14 3.42
N LYS A 418 9.30 -4.09 2.58
CA LYS A 418 8.50 -5.27 2.25
C LYS A 418 8.42 -6.25 3.41
N GLU A 419 9.56 -6.65 3.97
CA GLU A 419 9.63 -7.72 4.96
C GLU A 419 9.21 -7.28 6.36
N HIS A 420 9.54 -6.05 6.79
CA HIS A 420 9.30 -5.60 8.17
C HIS A 420 8.10 -4.68 8.34
N TYR A 421 7.68 -3.96 7.29
CA TYR A 421 6.61 -2.96 7.40
C TYR A 421 5.40 -3.29 6.52
N GLY A 422 5.11 -4.60 6.35
CA GLY A 422 3.85 -5.07 5.78
C GLY A 422 3.63 -4.78 4.29
N LEU A 423 4.67 -4.41 3.54
CA LEU A 423 4.57 -4.09 2.11
C LEU A 423 4.90 -5.26 1.16
N ARG A 424 5.22 -6.45 1.70
CA ARG A 424 5.44 -7.65 0.89
C ARG A 424 4.18 -8.09 0.15
N LYS A 425 3.04 -8.18 0.85
CA LYS A 425 1.72 -8.52 0.27
C LYS A 425 0.61 -7.75 0.99
N ILE A 426 0.08 -6.73 0.35
CA ILE A 426 -0.84 -5.80 0.98
C ILE A 426 -2.26 -6.37 1.02
N ALA A 427 -2.78 -6.58 2.24
CA ALA A 427 -4.08 -7.21 2.50
C ALA A 427 -5.29 -6.28 2.31
N ALA A 428 -5.08 -4.97 2.17
CA ALA A 428 -6.18 -4.01 1.96
C ALA A 428 -7.01 -4.35 0.73
N ARG A 429 -8.33 -4.21 0.83
CA ARG A 429 -9.28 -4.53 -0.26
C ARG A 429 -9.68 -3.32 -1.10
N ILE A 430 -9.46 -2.11 -0.59
CA ILE A 430 -9.84 -0.85 -1.22
C ILE A 430 -8.59 -0.17 -1.75
N LYS A 431 -8.68 0.40 -2.95
CA LYS A 431 -7.58 1.11 -3.61
C LYS A 431 -6.97 2.20 -2.72
N SER A 432 -7.80 3.05 -2.12
CA SER A 432 -7.33 4.15 -1.26
C SER A 432 -6.58 3.63 -0.04
N THR A 433 -7.09 2.60 0.63
CA THR A 433 -6.45 1.99 1.80
C THR A 433 -5.13 1.32 1.42
N GLU A 434 -5.03 0.69 0.25
CA GLU A 434 -3.78 0.09 -0.24
C GLU A 434 -2.70 1.16 -0.50
N ILE A 435 -3.08 2.28 -1.13
CA ILE A 435 -2.18 3.45 -1.28
C ILE A 435 -1.73 3.96 0.08
N MET A 436 -2.65 4.07 1.03
CA MET A 436 -2.38 4.56 2.37
C MET A 436 -1.42 3.64 3.14
N LEU A 437 -1.60 2.32 3.07
CA LEU A 437 -0.68 1.38 3.70
C LEU A 437 0.72 1.45 3.07
N ILE A 438 0.84 1.63 1.75
CA ILE A 438 2.14 1.85 1.10
C ILE A 438 2.80 3.12 1.63
N PHE A 439 2.04 4.21 1.71
CA PHE A 439 2.52 5.47 2.25
C PHE A 439 3.04 5.32 3.68
N PHE A 440 2.22 4.84 4.62
CA PHE A 440 2.66 4.69 6.00
C PHE A 440 3.74 3.62 6.16
N GLY A 441 3.74 2.53 5.38
CA GLY A 441 4.77 1.49 5.46
C GLY A 441 6.16 2.02 5.09
N ILE A 442 6.25 2.78 3.98
CA ILE A 442 7.51 3.43 3.57
C ILE A 442 7.98 4.42 4.64
N HIS A 443 7.08 5.28 5.11
CA HIS A 443 7.45 6.35 6.04
C HIS A 443 7.68 5.84 7.48
N THR A 444 7.09 4.71 7.86
CA THR A 444 7.42 4.01 9.11
C THR A 444 8.85 3.46 9.05
N ALA A 445 9.24 2.86 7.92
CA ALA A 445 10.62 2.42 7.73
C ALA A 445 11.62 3.57 7.84
N ASN A 446 11.27 4.74 7.27
CA ASN A 446 12.08 5.95 7.37
C ASN A 446 12.25 6.44 8.81
N VAL A 447 11.15 6.62 9.55
CA VAL A 447 11.23 7.16 10.92
C VAL A 447 11.95 6.22 11.87
N VAL A 448 11.82 4.91 11.69
CA VAL A 448 12.59 3.91 12.47
C VAL A 448 14.08 4.01 12.14
N ASN A 449 14.45 4.16 10.86
CA ASN A 449 15.84 4.39 10.46
C ASN A 449 16.41 5.67 11.09
N LEU A 450 15.65 6.77 11.08
CA LEU A 450 16.05 8.02 11.73
C LEU A 450 16.23 7.86 13.25
N ALA A 451 15.27 7.23 13.94
CA ALA A 451 15.35 6.98 15.38
C ALA A 451 16.58 6.14 15.76
N ARG A 452 16.95 5.16 14.92
CA ARG A 452 18.17 4.37 15.10
C ARG A 452 19.43 5.22 14.93
N ARG A 453 19.50 6.05 13.87
CA ARG A 453 20.64 6.95 13.62
C ARG A 453 20.86 7.91 14.78
N GLU A 454 19.78 8.53 15.27
CA GLU A 454 19.82 9.42 16.42
C GLU A 454 20.37 8.69 17.65
N SER A 455 19.89 7.48 17.92
CA SER A 455 20.38 6.71 19.08
C SER A 455 21.85 6.33 19.01
N VAL A 456 22.37 6.02 17.82
CA VAL A 456 23.80 5.75 17.61
C VAL A 456 24.62 7.02 17.80
N GLN A 457 24.14 8.17 17.33
CA GLN A 457 24.83 9.45 17.53
C GLN A 457 24.87 9.85 19.01
N VAL A 458 23.76 9.69 19.74
CA VAL A 458 23.71 9.94 21.18
C VAL A 458 24.66 8.99 21.92
N ALA A 459 24.71 7.71 21.55
CA ALA A 459 25.62 6.74 22.16
C ALA A 459 27.10 6.98 21.82
N LEU A 460 27.41 7.64 20.70
CA LEU A 460 28.78 8.05 20.35
C LEU A 460 29.21 9.35 21.02
N ALA A 461 28.25 10.19 21.45
CA ALA A 461 28.49 11.47 22.10
C ALA A 461 28.54 11.37 23.64
N ALA A 462 28.01 10.29 24.21
CA ALA A 462 28.08 9.93 25.62
C ALA A 462 29.31 9.04 25.88
#